data_AF-A0A2P6VLH3-F1
#
_entry.id   AF-A0A2P6VLH3-F1
#
_cell.length_a   1.000
_cell.length_b   1.000
_cell.length_c   1.000
_cell.angle_alpha   90.00
_cell.angle_beta   90.00
_cell.angle_gamma   90.00
#
_symmetry.space_group_name_H-M   'P 1'
#
loop_
_entity.id
_entity.type
_entity.pdbx_description
1 polymer ?
#
loop_
_entity_poly.entity_id
_entity_poly.type
_entity_poly.pdbx_seq_one_letter_code
_entity_poly.pdbx_strand_id
1 'polypeptide(L)'
;MPLAAALLGRHAGLAGAPRPACSSRSRPARRGLAPRASGSDDWLSSYDEAHIVEVRATDKHGHVVLLKLKESAVLLPVYIGEFECTSLVKEINKKPTPRPLTHDLMKTMLETLGFRVTMVRITALVGNTYHARVHLARGRRQRLGEAAEASMPAEVDIDARPSDAVNLAVRFGATIYVNREVGAKMGHPVHAFVESGSAGGGSNGSGAGEQHAEVVRSCREEIMAYSDPTIMHKLQLQLAIAEERFEDATALRDAIDKILASDRALSLVVAMETAIEDGRFEEASRLRDEFKALRKAQQLSSSEISDLS
;
A
#
# COMPACT_ATOMS: atom_id res chain seq x y z
N MET A 1 -56.64 22.98 -71.74
CA MET A 1 -57.82 23.75 -71.27
C MET A 1 -58.35 23.03 -70.03
N PRO A 2 -58.67 23.68 -68.89
CA PRO A 2 -58.45 25.07 -68.43
C PRO A 2 -57.49 25.11 -67.20
N LEU A 3 -56.70 26.17 -66.90
CA LEU A 3 -57.01 27.53 -66.41
C LEU A 3 -57.39 27.64 -64.91
N ALA A 4 -56.64 28.54 -64.23
CA ALA A 4 -56.99 29.44 -63.12
C ALA A 4 -56.20 29.20 -61.82
N ALA A 5 -55.77 30.19 -61.04
CA ALA A 5 -55.46 31.61 -61.20
C ALA A 5 -54.80 32.05 -59.87
N ALA A 6 -54.14 33.19 -59.90
CA ALA A 6 -53.35 33.83 -58.84
C ALA A 6 -54.10 34.11 -57.52
N LEU A 7 -53.35 34.31 -56.43
CA LEU A 7 -53.52 35.46 -55.53
C LEU A 7 -52.35 35.63 -54.54
N LEU A 8 -51.86 36.86 -54.47
CA LEU A 8 -50.85 37.40 -53.57
C LEU A 8 -51.34 37.45 -52.11
N GLY A 9 -50.41 37.38 -51.15
CA GLY A 9 -50.70 37.75 -49.76
C GLY A 9 -49.43 37.85 -48.89
N ARG A 10 -48.92 39.07 -48.73
CA ARG A 10 -47.86 39.45 -47.78
C ARG A 10 -48.26 39.20 -46.32
N HIS A 11 -47.32 38.75 -45.49
CA HIS A 11 -47.18 39.14 -44.07
C HIS A 11 -45.69 38.94 -43.71
N ALA A 12 -44.88 40.00 -43.54
CA ALA A 12 -44.62 40.67 -42.26
C ALA A 12 -44.40 39.64 -41.13
N GLY A 13 -43.19 39.32 -40.70
CA GLY A 13 -42.26 40.25 -40.05
C GLY A 13 -42.52 40.25 -38.54
N LEU A 14 -42.06 39.23 -37.82
CA LEU A 14 -41.95 39.25 -36.37
C LEU A 14 -40.62 38.62 -35.95
N ALA A 15 -39.68 39.50 -35.62
CA ALA A 15 -38.43 39.18 -34.95
C ALA A 15 -38.72 38.59 -33.56
N GLY A 16 -38.40 37.32 -33.37
CA GLY A 16 -38.38 36.68 -32.06
C GLY A 16 -37.10 37.05 -31.32
N ALA A 17 -37.26 37.68 -30.15
CA ALA A 17 -36.18 38.07 -29.25
C ALA A 17 -35.26 36.90 -28.85
N PRO A 18 -33.95 37.13 -28.67
CA PRO A 18 -33.03 36.10 -28.21
C PRO A 18 -33.32 35.75 -26.73
N ARG A 19 -33.45 34.45 -26.46
CA ARG A 19 -33.53 33.90 -25.10
C ARG A 19 -32.32 34.35 -24.28
N PRO A 20 -32.48 34.80 -23.02
CA PRO A 20 -31.35 35.20 -22.20
C PRO A 20 -30.44 33.99 -21.92
N ALA A 21 -29.15 34.20 -22.16
CA ALA A 21 -28.08 33.26 -21.85
C ALA A 21 -28.15 32.86 -20.37
N CYS A 22 -28.22 31.56 -20.11
CA CYS A 22 -28.14 30.99 -18.78
C CYS A 22 -26.73 31.26 -18.24
N SER A 23 -26.60 32.32 -17.43
CA SER A 23 -25.34 32.67 -16.78
C SER A 23 -24.88 31.51 -15.90
N SER A 24 -23.67 31.01 -16.19
CA SER A 24 -22.94 30.01 -15.43
C SER A 24 -22.70 30.47 -14.00
N ARG A 25 -23.67 30.24 -13.11
CA ARG A 25 -23.39 30.21 -11.67
C ARG A 25 -22.67 28.92 -11.35
N SER A 26 -21.35 29.03 -11.23
CA SER A 26 -20.51 28.01 -10.61
C SER A 26 -21.09 27.66 -9.24
N ARG A 27 -21.64 26.45 -9.12
CA ARG A 27 -22.03 25.90 -7.81
C ARG A 27 -20.73 25.74 -7.02
N PRO A 28 -20.60 26.31 -5.81
CA PRO A 28 -19.45 26.01 -4.98
C PRO A 28 -19.45 24.51 -4.71
N ALA A 29 -18.25 23.91 -4.77
CA ALA A 29 -18.03 22.50 -4.48
C ALA A 29 -18.73 22.14 -3.16
N ARG A 30 -19.65 21.18 -3.20
CA ARG A 30 -20.25 20.64 -1.99
C ARG A 30 -19.12 20.09 -1.13
N ARG A 31 -18.80 20.79 -0.04
CA ARG A 31 -18.02 20.23 1.07
C ARG A 31 -18.59 18.85 1.37
N GLY A 32 -17.74 17.82 1.36
CA GLY A 32 -18.13 16.44 1.60
C GLY A 32 -19.02 16.37 2.84
N LEU A 33 -20.25 15.91 2.66
CA LEU A 33 -21.08 15.51 3.78
C LEU A 33 -20.37 14.31 4.42
N ALA A 34 -19.67 14.53 5.52
CA ALA A 34 -19.37 13.44 6.44
C ALA A 34 -20.72 12.79 6.80
N PRO A 35 -20.88 11.47 6.67
CA PRO A 35 -22.10 10.81 7.12
C PRO A 35 -22.25 11.10 8.61
N ARG A 36 -23.40 11.63 9.03
CA ARG A 36 -23.77 11.60 10.45
C ARG A 36 -24.00 10.13 10.79
N ALA A 37 -22.98 9.48 11.35
CA ALA A 37 -23.06 8.15 11.91
C ALA A 37 -24.09 8.15 13.03
N SER A 38 -25.07 7.27 12.92
CA SER A 38 -26.04 7.00 13.98
C SER A 38 -25.35 6.21 15.08
N GLY A 39 -25.25 6.80 16.28
CA GLY A 39 -25.12 6.14 17.58
C GLY A 39 -24.03 5.09 17.75
N SER A 40 -22.98 5.44 18.53
CA SER A 40 -21.95 4.56 19.14
C SER A 40 -20.65 4.27 18.37
N ASP A 41 -20.07 5.23 17.67
CA ASP A 41 -18.70 5.08 17.14
C ASP A 41 -17.62 5.46 18.17
N ASP A 42 -17.54 4.69 19.26
CA ASP A 42 -16.45 4.76 20.26
C ASP A 42 -15.09 4.41 19.63
N TRP A 43 -15.12 3.62 18.55
CA TRP A 43 -13.93 3.16 17.84
C TRP A 43 -13.26 4.23 16.97
N LEU A 44 -13.94 5.32 16.58
CA LEU A 44 -13.35 6.36 15.72
C LEU A 44 -12.16 7.06 16.40
N SER A 45 -12.12 7.04 17.74
CA SER A 45 -11.00 7.52 18.54
C SER A 45 -9.66 6.82 18.25
N SER A 46 -9.72 5.59 17.75
CA SER A 46 -8.54 4.76 17.46
C SER A 46 -8.11 4.81 15.99
N TYR A 47 -8.79 5.60 15.15
CA TYR A 47 -8.53 5.67 13.71
C TYR A 47 -8.22 7.08 13.25
N ASP A 48 -7.22 7.20 12.39
CA ASP A 48 -6.87 8.44 11.73
C ASP A 48 -7.38 8.45 10.29
N GLU A 49 -7.91 9.59 9.84
CA GLU A 49 -8.28 9.79 8.44
C GLU A 49 -7.01 9.83 7.57
N ALA A 50 -7.03 9.09 6.46
CA ALA A 50 -5.93 9.01 5.50
C ALA A 50 -6.35 9.42 4.10
N HIS A 51 -5.40 10.01 3.35
CA HIS A 51 -5.57 10.35 1.94
C HIS A 51 -4.41 9.78 1.11
N ILE A 52 -4.71 9.39 -0.12
CA ILE A 52 -3.71 8.91 -1.07
C ILE A 52 -2.92 10.13 -1.55
N VAL A 53 -1.60 10.11 -1.33
CA VAL A 53 -0.69 11.15 -1.83
C VAL A 53 -0.15 10.76 -3.19
N GLU A 54 0.37 9.55 -3.29
CA GLU A 54 1.07 9.09 -4.47
C GLU A 54 0.96 7.58 -4.63
N VAL A 55 1.03 7.12 -5.88
CA VAL A 55 1.14 5.71 -6.25
C VAL A 55 2.42 5.57 -7.06
N ARG A 56 3.38 4.79 -6.56
CA ARG A 56 4.68 4.56 -7.20
C ARG A 56 4.81 3.11 -7.64
N ALA A 57 5.47 2.90 -8.78
CA ALA A 57 6.00 1.59 -9.17
C ALA A 57 7.47 1.53 -8.76
N THR A 58 7.91 0.44 -8.17
CA THR A 58 9.29 0.21 -7.75
C THR A 58 9.79 -1.10 -8.33
N ASP A 59 10.98 -1.08 -8.92
CA ASP A 59 11.53 -2.24 -9.64
C ASP A 59 11.79 -3.46 -8.73
N LYS A 60 12.03 -3.23 -7.43
CA LYS A 60 12.39 -4.28 -6.46
C LYS A 60 11.23 -4.82 -5.62
N HIS A 61 10.21 -4.00 -5.36
CA HIS A 61 9.14 -4.32 -4.39
C HIS A 61 7.73 -4.22 -4.98
N GLY A 62 7.61 -4.11 -6.30
CA GLY A 62 6.33 -3.98 -6.99
C GLY A 62 5.74 -2.57 -6.83
N HIS A 63 4.43 -2.48 -6.68
CA HIS A 63 3.73 -1.19 -6.63
C HIS A 63 3.38 -0.81 -5.19
N VAL A 64 3.54 0.47 -4.86
CA VAL A 64 3.27 1.01 -3.53
C VAL A 64 2.31 2.20 -3.61
N VAL A 65 1.33 2.22 -2.71
CA VAL A 65 0.44 3.36 -2.48
C VAL A 65 0.87 4.03 -1.19
N LEU A 66 1.13 5.33 -1.26
CA LEU A 66 1.49 6.14 -0.09
C LEU A 66 0.23 6.80 0.45
N LEU A 67 -0.18 6.37 1.65
CA LEU A 67 -1.29 6.95 2.39
C LEU A 67 -0.76 7.93 3.44
N LYS A 68 -1.16 9.19 3.37
CA LYS A 68 -0.83 10.20 4.38
C LYS A 68 -1.96 10.31 5.39
N LEU A 69 -1.61 10.16 6.66
CA LEU A 69 -2.52 10.39 7.76
C LEU A 69 -2.73 11.90 7.92
N LYS A 70 -3.94 12.32 8.29
CA LYS A 70 -4.32 13.74 8.36
C LYS A 70 -3.87 14.39 9.67
N GLU A 71 -4.00 13.65 10.76
CA GLU A 71 -3.64 14.12 12.11
C GLU A 71 -2.14 13.98 12.40
N SER A 72 -1.50 12.97 11.81
CA SER A 72 -0.08 12.69 11.94
C SER A 72 0.65 12.94 10.61
N ALA A 73 1.82 13.59 10.64
CA ALA A 73 2.65 13.81 9.45
C ALA A 73 3.41 12.52 9.04
N VAL A 74 2.65 11.43 8.93
CA VAL A 74 3.11 10.07 8.75
C VAL A 74 2.58 9.55 7.42
N LEU A 75 3.46 8.88 6.68
CA LEU A 75 3.17 8.16 5.45
C LEU A 75 3.17 6.66 5.74
N LEU A 76 2.05 6.01 5.42
CA LEU A 76 1.90 4.57 5.45
C LEU A 76 2.08 4.01 4.03
N PRO A 77 3.17 3.27 3.76
CA PRO A 77 3.32 2.55 2.50
C PRO A 77 2.47 1.28 2.51
N VAL A 78 1.59 1.16 1.50
CA VAL A 78 0.79 -0.04 1.27
C VAL A 78 1.22 -0.66 -0.06
N TYR A 79 1.85 -1.83 0.02
CA TYR A 79 2.25 -2.59 -1.16
C TYR A 79 1.03 -3.27 -1.80
N ILE A 80 0.92 -3.13 -3.12
CA ILE A 80 -0.19 -3.65 -3.93
C ILE A 80 0.33 -4.34 -5.19
N GLY A 81 -0.48 -5.23 -5.75
CA GLY A 81 -0.18 -5.88 -7.02
C GLY A 81 -0.27 -4.94 -8.22
N GLU A 82 0.33 -5.37 -9.33
CA GLU A 82 0.36 -4.63 -10.60
C GLU A 82 -1.03 -4.34 -11.16
N PHE A 83 -1.91 -5.33 -11.14
CA PHE A 83 -3.27 -5.20 -11.67
C PHE A 83 -4.10 -4.22 -10.85
N GLU A 84 -4.02 -4.28 -9.52
CA GLU A 84 -4.72 -3.37 -8.63
C GLU A 84 -4.18 -1.94 -8.72
N CYS A 85 -2.85 -1.79 -8.86
CA CYS A 85 -2.20 -0.50 -9.05
C CYS A 85 -2.64 0.14 -10.37
N THR A 86 -2.61 -0.62 -11.46
CA THR A 86 -3.01 -0.14 -12.78
C THR A 86 -4.46 0.32 -12.80
N SER A 87 -5.35 -0.42 -12.14
CA SER A 87 -6.77 -0.05 -11.97
C SER A 87 -6.93 1.26 -11.18
N LEU A 88 -6.16 1.43 -10.11
CA LEU A 88 -6.18 2.61 -9.26
C LEU A 88 -5.68 3.85 -10.00
N VAL A 89 -4.53 3.74 -10.69
CA VAL A 89 -3.92 4.85 -11.44
C VAL A 89 -4.82 5.31 -12.58
N LYS A 90 -5.53 4.39 -13.26
CA LYS A 90 -6.52 4.75 -14.29
C LYS A 90 -7.67 5.59 -13.71
N GLU A 91 -8.18 5.21 -12.54
CA GLU A 91 -9.24 5.93 -11.85
C GLU A 91 -8.78 7.31 -11.34
N ILE A 92 -7.60 7.38 -10.72
CA ILE A 92 -7.02 8.66 -10.24
C ILE A 92 -6.86 9.64 -11.41
N ASN A 93 -6.39 9.15 -12.55
CA ASN A 93 -6.25 9.95 -13.78
C ASN A 93 -7.59 10.18 -14.51
N LYS A 94 -8.69 9.59 -14.03
CA LYS A 94 -10.03 9.65 -14.64
C LYS A 94 -10.02 9.30 -16.13
N LYS A 95 -9.19 8.32 -16.52
CA LYS A 95 -9.09 7.86 -17.91
C LYS A 95 -10.27 6.94 -18.23
N PRO A 96 -11.17 7.30 -19.16
CA PRO A 96 -12.28 6.43 -19.51
C PRO A 96 -11.76 5.17 -20.20
N THR A 97 -12.24 4.01 -19.76
CA THR A 97 -11.99 2.73 -20.43
C THR A 97 -13.21 2.33 -21.27
N PRO A 98 -13.02 1.72 -22.45
CA PRO A 98 -14.14 1.33 -23.32
C PRO A 98 -15.01 0.21 -22.72
N ARG A 99 -14.45 -0.55 -21.79
CA ARG A 99 -15.14 -1.59 -21.02
C ARG A 99 -14.86 -1.38 -19.53
N PRO A 100 -15.84 -1.66 -18.65
CA PRO A 100 -15.65 -1.54 -17.21
C PRO A 100 -14.60 -2.54 -16.72
N LEU A 101 -13.70 -2.09 -15.85
CA LEU A 101 -12.76 -2.97 -15.14
C LEU A 101 -13.46 -3.65 -13.96
N THR A 102 -12.77 -4.58 -13.29
CA THR A 102 -13.31 -5.33 -12.14
C THR A 102 -13.85 -4.41 -11.04
N HIS A 103 -13.10 -3.37 -10.68
CA HIS A 103 -13.54 -2.42 -9.65
C HIS A 103 -14.71 -1.53 -10.10
N ASP A 104 -14.85 -1.28 -11.40
CA ASP A 104 -16.00 -0.54 -11.96
C ASP A 104 -17.26 -1.41 -12.02
N LEU A 105 -17.09 -2.70 -12.33
CA LEU A 105 -18.14 -3.70 -12.24
C LEU A 105 -18.64 -3.83 -10.80
N MET A 106 -17.73 -3.93 -9.82
CA MET A 106 -18.08 -3.97 -8.40
C MET A 106 -18.85 -2.72 -7.96
N LYS A 107 -18.44 -1.54 -8.41
CA LYS A 107 -19.18 -0.29 -8.15
C LYS A 107 -20.61 -0.39 -8.69
N THR A 108 -20.76 -0.77 -9.95
CA THR A 108 -22.06 -0.88 -10.62
C THR A 108 -22.95 -1.91 -9.94
N MET A 109 -22.38 -3.04 -9.51
CA MET A 109 -23.09 -4.09 -8.79
C MET A 109 -23.62 -3.57 -7.45
N LEU A 110 -22.79 -2.92 -6.64
CA LEU A 110 -23.20 -2.34 -5.36
C LEU A 110 -24.28 -1.27 -5.54
N GLU A 111 -24.12 -0.37 -6.53
CA GLU A 111 -25.12 0.66 -6.84
C GLU A 111 -26.44 0.07 -7.33
N THR A 112 -26.41 -1.08 -8.01
CA THR A 112 -27.62 -1.79 -8.47
C THR A 112 -28.34 -2.49 -7.32
N LEU A 113 -27.58 -2.99 -6.34
CA LEU A 113 -28.09 -3.60 -5.11
C LEU A 113 -28.52 -2.57 -4.05
N GLY A 114 -28.37 -1.27 -4.34
CA GLY A 114 -28.77 -0.20 -3.42
C GLY A 114 -27.78 0.05 -2.30
N PHE A 115 -26.54 -0.42 -2.41
CA PHE A 115 -25.48 -0.16 -1.46
C PHE A 115 -24.51 0.90 -1.97
N ARG A 116 -23.91 1.63 -1.04
CA ARG A 116 -22.83 2.57 -1.31
C ARG A 116 -21.70 2.37 -0.30
N VAL A 117 -20.47 2.34 -0.78
CA VAL A 117 -19.29 2.40 0.09
C VAL A 117 -19.21 3.79 0.71
N THR A 118 -19.30 3.87 2.03
CA THR A 118 -19.25 5.14 2.77
C THR A 118 -17.87 5.38 3.38
N MET A 119 -17.21 4.32 3.85
CA MET A 119 -15.87 4.38 4.40
C MET A 119 -15.11 3.06 4.21
N VAL A 120 -13.80 3.14 4.32
CA VAL A 120 -12.87 2.02 4.30
C VAL A 120 -11.93 2.14 5.48
N ARG A 121 -11.63 1.01 6.14
CA ARG A 121 -10.79 0.95 7.34
C ARG A 121 -9.65 -0.02 7.14
N ILE A 122 -8.41 0.43 7.32
CA ILE A 122 -7.25 -0.45 7.48
C ILE A 122 -7.15 -0.78 8.97
N THR A 123 -7.43 -2.03 9.32
CA THR A 123 -7.75 -2.43 10.70
C THR A 123 -6.55 -2.97 11.45
N ALA A 124 -5.80 -3.88 10.85
CA ALA A 124 -4.70 -4.58 11.51
C ALA A 124 -3.58 -4.92 10.52
N LEU A 125 -2.39 -5.14 11.08
CA LEU A 125 -1.25 -5.73 10.41
C LEU A 125 -0.94 -7.04 11.14
N VAL A 126 -1.10 -8.16 10.45
CA VAL A 126 -0.76 -9.50 10.99
C VAL A 126 0.42 -10.03 10.19
N GLY A 127 1.55 -10.23 10.88
CA GLY A 127 2.83 -10.51 10.22
C GLY A 127 3.22 -9.36 9.29
N ASN A 128 3.18 -9.60 7.98
CA ASN A 128 3.49 -8.60 6.95
C ASN A 128 2.31 -8.30 6.02
N THR A 129 1.08 -8.63 6.45
CA THR A 129 -0.15 -8.48 5.65
C THR A 129 -1.13 -7.54 6.33
N TYR A 130 -1.51 -6.48 5.62
CA TYR A 130 -2.53 -5.54 6.07
C TYR A 130 -3.94 -6.13 5.84
N HIS A 131 -4.80 -5.96 6.82
CA HIS A 131 -6.23 -6.29 6.74
C HIS A 131 -7.06 -5.02 6.66
N ALA A 132 -8.04 -5.00 5.75
CA ALA A 132 -8.94 -3.88 5.58
C ALA A 132 -10.41 -4.33 5.64
N ARG A 133 -11.29 -3.38 5.97
CA ARG A 133 -12.73 -3.57 5.92
C ARG A 133 -13.37 -2.48 5.09
N VAL A 134 -14.33 -2.86 4.27
CA VAL A 134 -15.16 -1.96 3.46
C VAL A 134 -16.51 -1.85 4.13
N HIS A 135 -16.90 -0.64 4.50
CA HIS A 135 -18.20 -0.38 5.10
C HIS A 135 -19.19 0.08 4.03
N LEU A 136 -20.28 -0.68 3.91
CA LEU A 136 -21.37 -0.44 2.98
C LEU A 136 -22.59 0.05 3.74
N ALA A 137 -23.20 1.14 3.27
CA ALA A 137 -24.48 1.61 3.77
C ALA A 137 -25.55 1.49 2.68
N ARG A 138 -26.76 1.09 3.07
CA ARG A 138 -27.90 1.02 2.15
C ARG A 138 -28.37 2.43 1.78
N GLY A 139 -28.39 2.73 0.49
CA GLY A 139 -28.93 3.95 -0.06
C GLY A 139 -30.46 3.96 -0.04
N ARG A 140 -31.06 5.11 0.29
CA ARG A 140 -32.53 5.28 0.36
C ARG A 140 -33.27 5.20 -0.99
N ARG A 141 -32.57 4.93 -2.11
CA ARG A 141 -33.09 5.22 -3.47
C ARG A 141 -33.65 4.00 -4.21
N GLN A 142 -33.35 2.77 -3.78
CA GLN A 142 -33.87 1.58 -4.43
C GLN A 142 -34.81 0.85 -3.48
N ARG A 143 -36.11 0.96 -3.77
CA ARG A 143 -37.10 -0.05 -3.37
C ARG A 143 -36.70 -1.35 -4.08
N LEU A 144 -35.77 -2.10 -3.51
CA LEU A 144 -35.85 -3.55 -3.63
C LEU A 144 -37.24 -3.94 -3.11
N GLY A 145 -37.92 -4.87 -3.79
CA GLY A 145 -39.25 -5.30 -3.38
C GLY A 145 -39.28 -5.61 -1.87
N GLU A 146 -40.38 -5.25 -1.19
CA GLU A 146 -40.52 -5.21 0.28
C GLU A 146 -39.98 -6.46 1.00
N ALA A 147 -40.01 -7.63 0.34
CA ALA A 147 -39.48 -8.89 0.86
C ALA A 147 -37.94 -8.96 0.99
N ALA A 148 -37.17 -8.26 0.16
CA ALA A 148 -35.71 -8.23 0.21
C ALA A 148 -35.15 -7.15 1.15
N GLU A 149 -35.92 -6.08 1.40
CA GLU A 149 -35.54 -5.01 2.33
C GLU A 149 -35.55 -5.45 3.80
N ALA A 150 -36.37 -6.45 4.16
CA ALA A 150 -36.58 -6.90 5.53
C ALA A 150 -35.46 -7.80 6.07
N SER A 151 -34.73 -8.50 5.19
CA SER A 151 -33.73 -9.50 5.59
C SER A 151 -32.28 -9.00 5.56
N MET A 152 -32.03 -7.81 4.98
CA MET A 152 -30.67 -7.26 4.84
C MET A 152 -30.41 -6.11 5.83
N PRO A 153 -29.28 -6.13 6.55
CA PRO A 153 -28.93 -5.06 7.49
C PRO A 153 -28.68 -3.74 6.75
N ALA A 154 -28.94 -2.62 7.45
CA ALA A 154 -28.79 -1.26 6.91
C ALA A 154 -27.33 -0.90 6.61
N GLU A 155 -26.41 -1.51 7.36
CA GLU A 155 -24.96 -1.36 7.24
C GLU A 155 -24.31 -2.73 7.23
N VAL A 156 -23.28 -2.91 6.40
CA VAL A 156 -22.53 -4.16 6.24
C VAL A 156 -21.05 -3.85 6.22
N ASP A 157 -20.29 -4.54 7.05
CA ASP A 157 -18.82 -4.55 6.98
C ASP A 157 -18.35 -5.82 6.24
N ILE A 158 -17.53 -5.63 5.21
CA ILE A 158 -16.95 -6.71 4.43
C ILE A 158 -15.44 -6.71 4.62
N ASP A 159 -14.87 -7.89 4.89
CA ASP A 159 -13.42 -8.08 4.90
C ASP A 159 -12.84 -7.95 3.49
N ALA A 160 -11.75 -7.21 3.36
CA ALA A 160 -11.15 -6.90 2.07
C ALA A 160 -9.63 -6.74 2.18
N ARG A 161 -8.95 -7.01 1.06
CA ARG A 161 -7.54 -6.61 0.91
C ARG A 161 -7.46 -5.07 0.87
N PRO A 162 -6.37 -4.47 1.38
CA PRO A 162 -6.20 -3.02 1.37
C PRO A 162 -6.21 -2.44 -0.05
N SER A 163 -5.67 -3.16 -1.03
CA SER A 163 -5.65 -2.76 -2.45
C SER A 163 -7.06 -2.58 -3.03
N ASP A 164 -7.95 -3.53 -2.74
CA ASP A 164 -9.34 -3.52 -3.21
C ASP A 164 -10.16 -2.45 -2.47
N ALA A 165 -9.96 -2.35 -1.16
CA ALA A 165 -10.63 -1.37 -0.33
C ALA A 165 -10.28 0.07 -0.75
N VAL A 166 -9.00 0.36 -1.00
CA VAL A 166 -8.55 1.67 -1.52
C VAL A 166 -9.13 1.94 -2.91
N ASN A 167 -9.14 0.95 -3.81
CA ASN A 167 -9.73 1.09 -5.15
C ASN A 167 -11.22 1.44 -5.12
N LEU A 168 -11.99 0.81 -4.22
CA LEU A 168 -13.39 1.12 -4.00
C LEU A 168 -13.57 2.50 -3.38
N ALA A 169 -12.72 2.88 -2.43
CA ALA A 169 -12.79 4.19 -1.78
C ALA A 169 -12.65 5.33 -2.78
N VAL A 170 -11.67 5.25 -3.69
CA VAL A 170 -11.48 6.28 -4.74
C VAL A 170 -12.69 6.39 -5.66
N ARG A 171 -13.26 5.25 -6.08
CA ARG A 171 -14.40 5.20 -7.03
C ARG A 171 -15.72 5.70 -6.45
N PHE A 172 -15.94 5.47 -5.16
CA PHE A 172 -17.13 5.93 -4.44
C PHE A 172 -16.97 7.30 -3.79
N GLY A 173 -15.73 7.81 -3.72
CA GLY A 173 -15.36 9.00 -2.95
C GLY A 173 -15.55 8.77 -1.45
N ALA A 174 -15.27 7.56 -0.96
CA ALA A 174 -15.37 7.19 0.43
C ALA A 174 -14.13 7.60 1.21
N THR A 175 -14.29 7.85 2.51
CA THR A 175 -13.18 8.21 3.40
C THR A 175 -12.37 6.98 3.76
N ILE A 176 -11.04 7.10 3.77
CA ILE A 176 -10.12 6.04 4.19
C ILE A 176 -9.69 6.34 5.63
N TYR A 177 -9.79 5.33 6.49
CA TYR A 177 -9.36 5.37 7.88
C TYR A 177 -8.28 4.33 8.12
N VAL A 178 -7.29 4.68 8.93
CA VAL A 178 -6.18 3.81 9.30
C VAL A 178 -6.13 3.70 10.82
N ASN A 179 -6.06 2.48 11.34
CA ASN A 179 -5.90 2.28 12.77
C ASN A 179 -4.57 2.89 13.24
N ARG A 180 -4.61 3.66 14.35
CA ARG A 180 -3.45 4.36 14.91
C ARG A 180 -2.29 3.42 15.23
N GLU A 181 -2.55 2.20 15.69
CA GLU A 181 -1.49 1.23 15.97
C GLU A 181 -0.76 0.79 14.70
N VAL A 182 -1.49 0.62 13.60
CA VAL A 182 -0.91 0.27 12.29
C VAL A 182 -0.09 1.45 11.76
N GLY A 183 -0.63 2.67 11.87
CA GLY A 183 0.08 3.90 11.52
C GLY A 183 1.36 4.10 12.35
N ALA A 184 1.33 3.79 13.64
CA ALA A 184 2.50 3.92 14.52
C ALA A 184 3.57 2.85 14.25
N LYS A 185 3.19 1.62 13.89
CA LYS A 185 4.12 0.52 13.62
C LYS A 185 4.83 0.64 12.27
N MET A 186 4.10 1.02 11.22
CA MET A 186 4.59 0.99 9.83
C MET A 186 4.69 2.37 9.18
N GLY A 187 4.26 3.41 9.87
CA GLY A 187 4.31 4.76 9.35
C GLY A 187 5.71 5.34 9.41
N HIS A 188 6.13 6.01 8.34
CA HIS A 188 7.37 6.79 8.34
C HIS A 188 7.06 8.29 8.28
N PRO A 189 7.91 9.14 8.89
CA PRO A 189 7.75 10.58 8.77
C PRO A 189 7.88 11.02 7.31
N VAL A 190 7.08 12.03 6.91
CA VAL A 190 6.99 12.51 5.53
C VAL A 190 8.36 12.84 4.89
N HIS A 191 9.34 13.27 5.68
CA HIS A 191 10.69 13.59 5.20
C HIS A 191 11.51 12.36 4.76
N ALA A 192 11.30 11.18 5.35
CA ALA A 192 12.11 10.00 5.08
C ALA A 192 11.89 9.41 3.67
N PHE A 193 10.71 9.63 3.07
CA PHE A 193 10.38 9.08 1.74
C PHE A 193 10.81 9.96 0.56
N VAL A 194 11.20 11.21 0.82
CA VAL A 194 11.68 12.13 -0.23
C VAL A 194 13.11 11.77 -0.63
N GLU A 195 13.91 11.21 0.29
CA GLU A 195 15.32 10.90 0.06
C GLU A 195 15.55 9.60 -0.74
N SER A 196 14.56 8.71 -0.81
CA SER A 196 14.68 7.43 -1.54
C SER A 196 14.31 7.54 -3.04
N GLY A 197 13.86 8.71 -3.51
CA GLY A 197 13.35 8.94 -4.86
C GLY A 197 14.29 9.67 -5.82
N SER A 198 15.53 9.98 -5.41
CA SER A 198 16.51 10.63 -6.29
C SER A 198 17.84 9.90 -6.23
N ALA A 199 18.00 8.89 -7.08
CA ALA A 199 19.32 8.42 -7.46
C ALA A 199 19.92 9.41 -8.47
N GLY A 200 20.78 10.30 -7.98
CA GLY A 200 21.55 11.21 -8.82
C GLY A 200 22.24 12.34 -8.06
N GLY A 201 23.38 12.06 -7.42
CA GLY A 201 24.33 13.09 -7.01
C GLY A 201 24.99 12.82 -5.67
N GLY A 202 26.23 12.31 -5.68
CA GLY A 202 27.06 12.25 -4.47
C GLY A 202 27.61 13.63 -4.09
N SER A 203 27.84 13.84 -2.79
CA SER A 203 29.15 14.26 -2.25
C SER A 203 29.19 14.13 -0.72
N ASN A 204 30.40 13.96 -0.21
CA ASN A 204 30.81 13.64 1.16
C ASN A 204 30.63 14.80 2.17
N GLY A 205 30.59 14.43 3.46
CA GLY A 205 31.00 15.28 4.58
C GLY A 205 30.08 15.10 5.81
N SER A 206 30.32 14.11 6.67
CA SER A 206 31.19 14.18 7.87
C SER A 206 30.45 14.57 9.15
N GLY A 207 30.44 13.65 10.13
CA GLY A 207 30.56 14.02 11.54
C GLY A 207 29.33 13.79 12.44
N ALA A 208 29.48 12.79 13.31
CA ALA A 208 28.87 12.65 14.63
C ALA A 208 27.37 12.26 14.70
N GLY A 209 27.16 10.95 14.81
CA GLY A 209 25.92 10.34 15.29
C GLY A 209 25.07 9.75 14.17
N GLU A 210 25.49 8.62 13.61
CA GLU A 210 24.55 7.74 12.92
C GLU A 210 23.40 7.47 13.91
N GLN A 211 22.19 7.95 13.60
CA GLN A 211 21.02 7.67 14.41
C GLN A 211 20.92 6.14 14.48
N HIS A 212 20.73 5.56 15.68
CA HIS A 212 20.74 4.11 15.87
C HIS A 212 19.85 3.34 14.86
N ALA A 213 18.79 3.99 14.34
CA ALA A 213 17.93 3.48 13.28
C ALA A 213 18.64 3.26 11.92
N GLU A 214 19.57 4.11 11.53
CA GLU A 214 20.32 3.99 10.28
C GLU A 214 21.33 2.83 10.34
N VAL A 215 21.98 2.65 11.49
CA VAL A 215 22.89 1.50 11.73
C VAL A 215 22.12 0.19 11.60
N VAL A 216 20.97 0.07 12.25
CA VAL A 216 20.11 -1.13 12.16
C VAL A 216 19.66 -1.39 10.73
N ARG A 217 19.28 -0.34 9.98
CA ARG A 217 18.90 -0.47 8.56
C ARG A 217 20.07 -0.98 7.72
N SER A 218 21.24 -0.37 7.85
CA SER A 218 22.43 -0.74 7.08
C SER A 218 22.92 -2.15 7.40
N CYS A 219 22.88 -2.56 8.67
CA CYS A 219 23.22 -3.93 9.06
C CYS A 219 22.20 -4.94 8.48
N ARG A 220 20.90 -4.64 8.56
CA ARG A 220 19.84 -5.53 8.06
C ARG A 220 19.86 -5.71 6.55
N GLU A 221 20.23 -4.67 5.80
CA GLU A 221 20.44 -4.75 4.35
C GLU A 221 21.57 -5.74 3.99
N GLU A 222 22.66 -5.75 4.75
CA GLU A 222 23.77 -6.69 4.53
C GLU A 222 23.40 -8.14 4.91
N ILE A 223 22.65 -8.34 6.00
CA ILE A 223 22.12 -9.66 6.39
C ILE A 223 21.27 -10.24 5.26
N MET A 224 20.37 -9.44 4.68
CA MET A 224 19.49 -9.87 3.60
C MET A 224 20.25 -10.17 2.29
N ALA A 225 21.40 -9.53 2.08
CA ALA A 225 22.21 -9.74 0.88
C ALA A 225 23.06 -11.01 0.94
N TYR A 226 23.21 -11.64 2.13
CA TYR A 226 23.99 -12.86 2.32
C TYR A 226 23.09 -14.10 2.26
N SER A 227 23.49 -15.09 1.47
CA SER A 227 22.77 -16.36 1.38
C SER A 227 23.31 -17.29 2.47
N ASP A 228 22.56 -17.42 3.56
CA ASP A 228 22.93 -18.28 4.69
C ASP A 228 22.78 -19.77 4.31
N PRO A 229 23.88 -20.56 4.27
CA PRO A 229 23.82 -21.99 3.95
C PRO A 229 23.16 -22.84 5.05
N THR A 230 22.94 -22.28 6.25
CA THR A 230 22.32 -22.98 7.38
C THR A 230 20.79 -22.99 7.36
N ILE A 231 20.15 -22.18 6.51
CA ILE A 231 18.68 -22.06 6.45
C ILE A 231 18.00 -23.43 6.27
N MET A 232 18.52 -24.26 5.37
CA MET A 232 17.95 -25.59 5.11
C MET A 232 18.04 -26.50 6.34
N HIS A 233 19.16 -26.47 7.06
CA HIS A 233 19.36 -27.26 8.26
C HIS A 233 18.49 -26.77 9.42
N LYS A 234 18.30 -25.44 9.55
CA LYS A 234 17.39 -24.83 10.53
C LYS A 234 15.94 -25.27 10.31
N LEU A 235 15.47 -25.30 9.05
CA LEU A 235 14.13 -25.77 8.71
C LEU A 235 13.95 -27.27 9.02
N GLN A 236 14.94 -28.09 8.67
CA GLN A 236 14.94 -29.51 8.99
C GLN A 236 14.95 -29.77 10.50
N LEU A 237 15.68 -28.96 11.27
CA LEU A 237 15.72 -29.04 12.72
C LEU A 237 14.35 -28.77 13.33
N GLN A 238 13.65 -27.72 12.86
CA GLN A 238 12.30 -27.40 13.32
C GLN A 238 11.30 -28.53 13.02
N LEU A 239 11.40 -29.13 11.83
CA LEU A 239 10.58 -30.29 11.46
C LEU A 239 10.88 -31.50 12.35
N ALA A 240 12.15 -31.82 12.60
CA ALA A 240 12.55 -32.94 13.47
C ALA A 240 12.05 -32.76 14.91
N ILE A 241 12.06 -31.52 15.43
CA ILE A 241 11.48 -31.19 16.75
C ILE A 241 9.97 -31.39 16.73
N ALA A 242 9.27 -30.93 15.69
CA ALA A 242 7.83 -31.07 15.56
C ALA A 242 7.37 -32.53 15.40
N GLU A 243 8.20 -33.39 14.79
CA GLU A 243 7.98 -34.83 14.63
C GLU A 243 8.50 -35.68 15.80
N GLU A 244 9.01 -35.06 16.88
CA GLU A 244 9.59 -35.73 18.06
C GLU A 244 10.79 -36.65 17.75
N ARG A 245 11.51 -36.40 16.65
CA ARG A 245 12.75 -37.13 16.27
C ARG A 245 13.98 -36.45 16.85
N PHE A 246 14.25 -36.68 18.14
CA PHE A 246 15.32 -35.98 18.86
C PHE A 246 16.75 -36.38 18.44
N GLU A 247 16.95 -37.59 17.92
CA GLU A 247 18.26 -38.03 17.41
C GLU A 247 18.66 -37.21 16.16
N ASP A 248 17.75 -37.11 15.20
CA ASP A 248 17.93 -36.30 13.98
C ASP A 248 18.11 -34.82 14.31
N ALA A 249 17.36 -34.29 15.28
CA ALA A 249 17.48 -32.91 15.73
C ALA A 249 18.88 -32.59 16.31
N THR A 250 19.48 -33.54 17.04
CA THR A 250 20.83 -33.36 17.59
C THR A 250 21.87 -33.34 16.46
N ALA A 251 21.76 -34.26 15.50
CA ALA A 251 22.67 -34.31 14.36
C ALA A 251 22.57 -33.05 13.47
N LEU A 252 21.36 -32.53 13.25
CA LEU A 252 21.14 -31.28 12.51
C LEU A 252 21.72 -30.06 13.24
N ARG A 253 21.64 -30.03 14.57
CA ARG A 253 22.26 -28.99 15.39
C ARG A 253 23.78 -29.03 15.28
N ASP A 254 24.39 -30.20 15.45
CA ASP A 254 25.85 -30.37 15.33
C ASP A 254 26.35 -29.99 13.92
N ALA A 255 25.55 -30.27 12.89
CA ALA A 255 25.84 -29.86 11.51
C ALA A 255 25.83 -28.34 11.34
N ILE A 256 24.87 -27.64 11.95
CA ILE A 256 24.82 -26.17 11.96
C ILE A 256 26.05 -25.60 12.66
N ASP A 257 26.41 -26.13 13.84
CA ASP A 257 27.57 -25.67 14.61
C ASP A 257 28.89 -25.88 13.84
N LYS A 258 29.01 -26.99 13.11
CA LYS A 258 30.17 -27.25 12.24
C LYS A 258 30.25 -26.25 11.07
N ILE A 259 29.12 -25.91 10.46
CA ILE A 259 29.06 -24.91 9.38
C ILE A 259 29.44 -23.52 9.92
N LEU A 260 28.90 -23.14 11.07
CA LEU A 260 29.22 -21.89 11.77
C LEU A 260 30.71 -21.77 12.12
N ALA A 261 31.35 -22.88 12.51
CA ALA A 261 32.78 -22.90 12.80
C ALA A 261 33.66 -22.81 11.54
N SER A 262 33.16 -23.28 10.40
CA SER A 262 33.90 -23.29 9.14
C SER A 262 33.84 -21.97 8.37
N ASP A 263 32.71 -21.26 8.42
CA ASP A 263 32.50 -20.03 7.66
C ASP A 263 32.57 -18.78 8.57
N ARG A 264 33.67 -18.05 8.44
CA ARG A 264 33.90 -16.78 9.15
C ARG A 264 32.86 -15.71 8.78
N ALA A 265 32.37 -15.69 7.54
CA ALA A 265 31.39 -14.69 7.10
C ALA A 265 30.04 -14.90 7.81
N LEU A 266 29.61 -16.16 7.92
CA LEU A 266 28.39 -16.53 8.63
C LEU A 266 28.48 -16.21 10.13
N SER A 267 29.63 -16.47 10.76
CA SER A 267 29.86 -16.13 12.17
C SER A 267 29.69 -14.62 12.44
N LEU A 268 30.19 -13.77 11.54
CA LEU A 268 30.01 -12.32 11.63
C LEU A 268 28.56 -11.87 11.44
N VAL A 269 27.81 -12.53 10.55
CA VAL A 269 26.38 -12.25 10.37
C VAL A 269 25.59 -12.56 11.63
N VAL A 270 25.84 -13.72 12.26
CA VAL A 270 25.18 -14.11 13.52
C VAL A 270 25.58 -13.19 14.68
N ALA A 271 26.86 -12.80 14.77
CA ALA A 271 27.33 -11.84 15.76
C ALA A 271 26.68 -10.44 15.56
N MET A 272 26.47 -10.03 14.31
CA MET A 272 25.80 -8.76 14.00
C MET A 272 24.31 -8.81 14.35
N GLU A 273 23.61 -9.91 14.06
CA GLU A 273 22.20 -10.12 14.41
C GLU A 273 22.00 -10.07 15.94
N THR A 274 22.81 -10.81 16.69
CA THR A 274 22.79 -10.80 18.17
C THR A 274 23.12 -9.42 18.76
N ALA A 275 24.06 -8.68 18.19
CA ALA A 275 24.37 -7.31 18.64
C ALA A 275 23.21 -6.31 18.41
N ILE A 276 22.42 -6.51 17.34
CA ILE A 276 21.21 -5.71 17.09
C ILE A 276 20.13 -6.04 18.11
N GLU A 277 19.92 -7.32 18.42
CA GLU A 277 18.95 -7.78 19.43
C GLU A 277 19.29 -7.25 20.83
N ASP A 278 20.59 -7.25 21.19
CA ASP A 278 21.09 -6.72 22.46
C ASP A 278 21.15 -5.19 22.53
N GLY A 279 20.84 -4.48 21.43
CA GLY A 279 20.91 -3.01 21.36
C GLY A 279 22.33 -2.43 21.41
N ARG A 280 23.36 -3.23 21.11
CA ARG A 280 24.76 -2.81 21.09
C ARG A 280 25.14 -2.29 19.70
N PHE A 281 24.65 -1.10 19.38
CA PHE A 281 24.77 -0.54 18.02
C PHE A 281 26.21 -0.21 17.59
N GLU A 282 27.11 0.12 18.52
CA GLU A 282 28.54 0.34 18.20
C GLU A 282 29.25 -0.96 17.77
N GLU A 283 28.91 -2.07 18.43
CA GLU A 283 29.43 -3.40 18.10
C GLU A 283 28.89 -3.86 16.74
N ALA A 284 27.59 -3.68 16.50
CA ALA A 284 26.97 -4.00 15.21
C ALA A 284 27.58 -3.20 14.03
N SER A 285 27.90 -1.92 14.23
CA SER A 285 28.55 -1.08 13.20
C SER A 285 29.96 -1.58 12.86
N ARG A 286 30.75 -1.95 13.87
CA ARG A 286 32.09 -2.55 13.65
C ARG A 286 32.01 -3.89 12.92
N LEU A 287 31.09 -4.77 13.34
CA LEU A 287 30.89 -6.08 12.72
C LEU A 287 30.46 -5.97 11.25
N ARG A 288 29.59 -5.00 10.94
CA ARG A 288 29.19 -4.67 9.56
C ARG A 288 30.39 -4.27 8.70
N ASP A 289 31.25 -3.40 9.22
CA ASP A 289 32.41 -2.90 8.47
C ASP A 289 33.45 -4.01 8.25
N GLU A 290 33.64 -4.90 9.23
CA GLU A 290 34.46 -6.11 9.09
C GLU A 290 33.88 -7.06 8.02
N PHE A 291 32.57 -7.29 8.04
CA PHE A 291 31.88 -8.12 7.05
C PHE A 291 32.03 -7.56 5.63
N LYS A 292 31.87 -6.24 5.45
CA LYS A 292 32.11 -5.56 4.16
C LYS A 292 33.56 -5.70 3.69
N ALA A 293 34.51 -5.59 4.60
CA ALA A 293 35.93 -5.75 4.28
C ALA A 293 36.24 -7.17 3.78
N LEU A 294 35.69 -8.20 4.44
CA LEU A 294 35.85 -9.61 4.02
C LEU A 294 35.21 -9.88 2.66
N ARG A 295 34.00 -9.36 2.42
CA ARG A 295 33.30 -9.51 1.13
C ARG A 295 34.09 -8.84 -0.01
N LYS A 296 34.64 -7.66 0.24
CA LYS A 296 35.50 -6.96 -0.72
C LYS A 296 36.79 -7.73 -1.03
N ALA A 297 37.41 -8.33 -0.01
CA ALA A 297 38.60 -9.17 -0.19
C ALA A 297 38.30 -10.43 -1.04
N GLN A 298 37.17 -11.09 -0.80
CA GLN A 298 36.73 -12.24 -1.61
C GLN A 298 36.43 -11.87 -3.07
N GLN A 299 35.83 -10.69 -3.31
CA GLN A 299 35.58 -10.18 -4.66
C GLN A 299 36.88 -9.88 -5.41
N LEU A 300 37.87 -9.27 -4.76
CA LEU A 300 39.19 -8.99 -5.34
C LEU A 300 39.92 -10.29 -5.73
N SER A 301 39.88 -11.30 -4.87
CA SER A 301 40.48 -12.61 -5.19
C SER A 301 39.77 -13.33 -6.34
N SER A 302 38.47 -13.08 -6.55
CA SER A 302 37.70 -13.68 -7.65
C SER A 302 38.00 -13.00 -8.98
N SER A 303 38.25 -11.69 -8.99
CA SER A 303 38.66 -10.94 -10.20
C SER A 303 40.09 -11.22 -10.63
N GLU A 304 41.01 -11.43 -9.69
CA GLU A 304 42.41 -11.76 -10.02
C GLU A 304 42.54 -13.15 -10.67
N ILE A 305 41.62 -14.07 -10.35
CA ILE A 305 41.59 -15.42 -10.95
C ILE A 305 40.97 -15.39 -12.36
N SER A 306 40.01 -14.51 -12.64
CA SER A 306 39.41 -14.39 -13.99
C SER A 306 40.33 -13.72 -15.01
N ASP A 307 41.27 -12.88 -14.57
CA ASP A 307 42.24 -12.21 -15.46
C ASP A 307 43.44 -13.11 -15.83
N LEU A 308 43.54 -14.31 -15.23
CA LEU A 308 44.60 -15.31 -15.47
C LEU A 308 44.13 -16.52 -16.29
N SER A 309 42.85 -16.60 -16.67
CA SER A 309 42.25 -17.67 -17.48
C SER A 309 41.83 -17.18 -18.87
#